data_AF-A0A8X7C2J9-F1
#
_entry.id   AF-A0A8X7C2J9-F1
#
_cell.length_a   1.000
_cell.length_b   1.000
_cell.length_c   1.000
_cell.angle_alpha   90.00
_cell.angle_beta   90.00
_cell.angle_gamma   90.00
#
_symmetry.space_group_name_H-M   'P 1'
#
loop_
_entity.id
_entity.type
_entity.pdbx_description
1 polymer ?
#
loop_
_entity_poly.entity_id
_entity_poly.type
_entity_poly.pdbx_seq_one_letter_code
_entity_poly.pdbx_strand_id
1 'polypeptide(L)'
;MDVTNDNLETLSKEELITIIRNLAANSTKKGCKNAKKQEKSTFDFKKYKKRHVALKFLYLGWDYCGFAVQTHTEKTIETQLFNALLKTKLLESRETSNYHRCGRTDKGVSAFSQVISLDLRSNLLEGKGIITPEDFAENQHNNAVSDQEIDYPSILNRVLPEEIKVIAWAPVDTSFSARFDCKKRTYKYWFPIGNLDIKRMQEAGSKLIGEHDYRNICKMDVGNGVVNYVRKIFDVDIKELTSSDERAYQLAELTVVGQAFLWHQIRCIVSLLFLIGQGKEDCNVIEQLLDVENYPRKPQYDIASEIPLVLFDCSYEDVDWVYNEESLKFVIKRLQNMWTHHAVKTIIIRKMLNELENKHFLKDAILNQTESLLPGVRPRQYKRLLERPCCESLEERIDHYSKKQKNKRS
;
A
#
# COMPACT_ATOMS: atom_id res chain seq x y z
N MET A 1 59.88 -21.89 -5.58
CA MET A 1 59.49 -22.79 -4.49
C MET A 1 57.99 -22.66 -4.35
N ASP A 2 57.24 -23.69 -4.73
CA ASP A 2 55.79 -23.73 -4.52
C ASP A 2 55.52 -23.85 -3.02
N VAL A 3 54.90 -22.82 -2.46
CA VAL A 3 54.46 -22.80 -1.06
C VAL A 3 52.99 -23.20 -1.06
N THR A 4 52.70 -24.44 -0.67
CA THR A 4 51.34 -24.85 -0.30
C THR A 4 50.99 -24.30 1.08
N ASN A 5 49.70 -24.12 1.36
CA ASN A 5 49.16 -23.45 2.56
C ASN A 5 49.61 -24.03 3.92
N ASP A 6 50.22 -25.21 3.94
CA ASP A 6 50.53 -25.96 5.16
C ASP A 6 51.88 -25.62 5.82
N ASN A 7 52.59 -24.58 5.36
CA ASN A 7 53.92 -24.24 5.91
C ASN A 7 54.12 -22.74 6.21
N LEU A 8 53.04 -21.97 6.38
CA LEU A 8 53.14 -20.55 6.70
C LEU A 8 53.51 -20.27 8.17
N GLU A 9 53.21 -21.22 9.07
CA GLU A 9 53.41 -21.07 10.52
C GLU A 9 54.85 -21.35 10.98
N THR A 10 55.68 -21.93 10.12
CA THR A 10 57.07 -22.32 10.41
C THR A 10 58.12 -21.33 9.88
N LEU A 11 57.67 -20.27 9.20
CA LEU A 11 58.54 -19.27 8.57
C LEU A 11 58.93 -18.15 9.54
N SER A 12 60.15 -17.63 9.39
CA SER A 12 60.61 -16.47 10.14
C SER A 12 59.87 -15.19 9.70
N LYS A 13 59.89 -14.17 10.57
CA LYS A 13 59.21 -12.89 10.33
C LYS A 13 59.76 -12.20 9.06
N GLU A 14 61.07 -12.30 8.82
CA GLU A 14 61.74 -11.72 7.66
C GLU A 14 61.34 -12.41 6.35
N GLU A 15 61.13 -13.73 6.37
CA GLU A 15 60.67 -14.52 5.22
C GLU A 15 59.21 -14.20 4.87
N LEU A 16 58.34 -14.11 5.88
CA LEU A 16 56.93 -13.71 5.71
C LEU A 16 56.80 -12.30 5.12
N ILE A 17 57.61 -11.34 5.59
CA ILE A 17 57.64 -9.97 5.04
C ILE A 17 58.07 -9.97 3.57
N THR A 18 59.02 -10.83 3.20
CA THR A 18 59.50 -10.95 1.82
C THR A 18 58.44 -11.54 0.89
N ILE A 19 57.69 -12.55 1.37
CA ILE A 19 56.56 -13.14 0.64
C ILE A 19 55.44 -12.12 0.43
N ILE A 20 55.09 -11.35 1.46
CA ILE A 20 54.05 -10.30 1.38
C ILE A 20 54.47 -9.20 0.39
N ARG A 21 55.73 -8.76 0.41
CA ARG A 21 56.25 -7.77 -0.55
C ARG A 21 56.21 -8.29 -1.99
N ASN A 22 56.52 -9.56 -2.20
CA ASN A 22 56.45 -10.20 -3.53
C ASN A 22 55.00 -10.38 -4.01
N LEU A 23 54.05 -10.70 -3.12
CA LEU A 23 52.62 -10.76 -3.44
C LEU A 23 52.06 -9.38 -3.80
N ALA A 24 52.45 -8.33 -3.08
CA ALA A 24 52.07 -6.95 -3.37
C ALA A 24 52.70 -6.40 -4.68
N ALA A 25 53.91 -6.85 -5.02
CA ALA A 25 54.55 -6.53 -6.30
C ALA A 25 53.93 -7.30 -7.49
N ASN A 26 53.40 -8.49 -7.23
CA ASN A 26 52.72 -9.31 -8.26
C ASN A 26 51.25 -8.90 -8.48
N SER A 27 50.57 -8.34 -7.48
CA SER A 27 49.21 -7.78 -7.65
C SER A 27 49.20 -6.50 -8.50
N THR A 28 50.33 -5.78 -8.56
CA THR A 28 50.51 -4.57 -9.39
C THR A 28 51.01 -4.84 -10.81
N LYS A 29 51.39 -6.09 -11.15
CA LYS A 29 51.91 -6.48 -12.48
C LYS A 29 51.12 -7.57 -13.21
N LYS A 30 49.89 -7.90 -12.80
CA LYS A 30 48.92 -8.53 -13.72
C LYS A 30 48.26 -7.45 -14.57
N GLY A 31 49.01 -7.04 -15.59
CA GLY A 31 48.55 -6.15 -16.65
C GLY A 31 47.38 -6.75 -17.44
N CYS A 32 46.57 -5.81 -17.93
CA CYS A 32 45.75 -5.86 -19.12
C CYS A 32 46.15 -6.96 -20.11
N LYS A 33 45.48 -8.12 -20.04
CA LYS A 33 45.13 -8.83 -21.28
C LYS A 33 43.86 -8.16 -21.79
N ASN A 34 43.86 -7.80 -23.07
CA ASN A 34 42.73 -7.22 -23.79
C ASN A 34 41.47 -8.09 -23.67
N ALA A 35 40.75 -7.99 -22.57
CA ALA A 35 39.33 -8.25 -22.57
C ALA A 35 38.72 -7.06 -23.31
N LYS A 36 38.24 -7.29 -24.54
CA LYS A 36 37.31 -6.35 -25.17
C LYS A 36 36.29 -6.01 -24.09
N LYS A 37 36.33 -4.77 -23.60
CA LYS A 37 35.31 -4.22 -22.73
C LYS A 37 34.07 -4.26 -23.61
N GLN A 38 33.29 -5.34 -23.51
CA GLN A 38 31.94 -5.34 -24.04
C GLN A 38 31.27 -4.20 -23.28
N GLU A 39 31.20 -3.03 -23.92
CA GLU A 39 30.21 -2.03 -23.55
C GLU A 39 28.92 -2.83 -23.41
N LYS A 40 28.38 -2.92 -22.20
CA LYS A 40 27.06 -3.49 -22.00
C LYS A 40 26.14 -2.65 -22.88
N SER A 41 25.79 -3.18 -24.04
CA SER A 41 24.84 -2.57 -24.96
C SER A 41 23.64 -2.15 -24.11
N THR A 42 23.36 -0.85 -24.12
CA THR A 42 22.20 -0.30 -23.44
C THR A 42 20.96 -0.94 -24.05
N PHE A 43 19.99 -1.28 -23.20
CA PHE A 43 18.74 -1.87 -23.69
C PHE A 43 18.05 -0.88 -24.62
N ASP A 44 17.80 -1.30 -25.86
CA ASP A 44 17.21 -0.45 -26.89
C ASP A 44 15.69 -0.65 -26.93
N PHE A 45 14.95 0.32 -26.38
CA PHE A 45 13.49 0.30 -26.36
C PHE A 45 12.86 0.48 -27.75
N LYS A 46 13.58 1.04 -28.72
CA LYS A 46 13.07 1.31 -30.08
C LYS A 46 12.77 0.06 -30.88
N LYS A 47 13.30 -1.09 -30.43
CA LYS A 47 13.07 -2.40 -31.03
C LYS A 47 11.74 -3.03 -30.64
N TYR A 48 10.99 -2.41 -29.72
CA TYR A 48 9.78 -2.98 -29.14
C TYR A 48 8.63 -1.99 -29.21
N LYS A 49 7.43 -2.53 -29.45
CA LYS A 49 6.19 -1.77 -29.21
C LYS A 49 5.90 -1.69 -27.71
N LYS A 50 4.95 -0.81 -27.37
CA LYS A 50 4.39 -0.73 -26.02
C LYS A 50 2.99 -1.33 -26.00
N ARG A 51 2.50 -1.68 -24.81
CA ARG A 51 1.12 -2.05 -24.55
C ARG A 51 0.61 -1.29 -23.33
N HIS A 52 -0.55 -0.65 -23.45
CA HIS A 52 -1.28 -0.14 -22.30
C HIS A 52 -1.88 -1.31 -21.54
N VAL A 53 -1.51 -1.45 -20.27
CA VAL A 53 -1.95 -2.55 -19.40
C VAL A 53 -2.48 -2.04 -18.08
N ALA A 54 -3.38 -2.81 -17.47
CA ALA A 54 -3.69 -2.71 -16.06
C ALA A 54 -2.89 -3.77 -15.29
N LEU A 55 -2.22 -3.39 -14.20
CA LEU A 55 -1.56 -4.33 -13.28
C LEU A 55 -2.34 -4.41 -11.97
N LYS A 56 -2.66 -5.64 -11.52
CA LYS A 56 -3.25 -5.92 -10.21
C LYS A 56 -2.19 -6.50 -9.29
N PHE A 57 -2.07 -5.92 -8.10
CA PHE A 57 -1.04 -6.30 -7.15
C PHE A 57 -1.50 -6.10 -5.71
N LEU A 58 -0.88 -6.87 -4.83
CA LEU A 58 -1.05 -6.79 -3.39
C LEU A 58 0.20 -6.26 -2.72
N TYR A 59 0.02 -5.64 -1.56
CA TYR A 59 1.14 -5.29 -0.69
C TYR A 59 0.75 -5.20 0.78
N LEU A 60 1.70 -5.51 1.65
CA LEU A 60 1.63 -5.17 3.07
C LEU A 60 2.26 -3.79 3.29
N GLY A 61 1.44 -2.83 3.71
CA GLY A 61 1.84 -1.43 3.83
C GLY A 61 2.59 -1.07 5.11
N TRP A 62 2.71 -2.00 6.06
CA TRP A 62 3.10 -1.73 7.45
C TRP A 62 4.42 -0.96 7.60
N ASP A 63 5.43 -1.30 6.80
CA ASP A 63 6.75 -0.67 6.83
C ASP A 63 6.96 0.41 5.75
N TYR A 64 5.88 0.81 5.07
CA TYR A 64 5.90 1.76 3.96
C TYR A 64 5.21 3.07 4.33
N CYS A 65 5.76 4.18 3.84
CA CYS A 65 5.24 5.54 3.98
C CYS A 65 4.02 5.83 3.08
N GLY A 66 3.30 4.80 2.66
CA GLY A 66 2.12 4.88 1.82
C GLY A 66 2.40 4.51 0.37
N PHE A 67 1.37 4.66 -0.46
CA PHE A 67 1.45 4.26 -1.85
C PHE A 67 2.33 5.19 -2.69
N ALA A 68 1.96 6.48 -2.72
CA ALA A 68 2.52 7.45 -3.65
C ALA A 68 3.96 7.87 -3.28
N VAL A 69 4.79 8.10 -4.30
CA VAL A 69 6.17 8.61 -4.16
C VAL A 69 6.20 9.91 -3.36
N GLN A 70 7.23 10.01 -2.53
CA GLN A 70 7.53 11.15 -1.68
C GLN A 70 9.01 11.51 -1.81
N THR A 71 9.34 12.79 -1.75
CA THR A 71 10.71 13.29 -1.98
C THR A 71 11.70 12.96 -0.86
N HIS A 72 11.20 12.66 0.33
CA HIS A 72 12.02 12.46 1.55
C HIS A 72 12.18 10.99 1.94
N THR A 73 11.64 10.05 1.16
CA THR A 73 11.72 8.62 1.46
C THR A 73 11.54 7.76 0.21
N GLU A 74 12.34 6.71 0.10
CA GLU A 74 12.18 5.68 -0.93
C GLU A 74 11.26 4.53 -0.49
N LYS A 75 10.80 4.55 0.77
CA LYS A 75 9.92 3.53 1.35
C LYS A 75 8.45 3.77 0.96
N THR A 76 8.18 3.92 -0.33
CA THR A 76 6.80 3.96 -0.86
C THR A 76 6.58 2.79 -1.80
N ILE A 77 5.34 2.31 -1.88
CA ILE A 77 5.00 1.17 -2.76
C ILE A 77 5.31 1.52 -4.21
N GLU A 78 4.96 2.73 -4.62
CA GLU A 78 5.18 3.22 -5.98
C GLU A 78 6.66 3.35 -6.32
N THR A 79 7.52 3.80 -5.39
CA THR A 79 8.99 3.80 -5.59
C THR A 79 9.48 2.38 -5.91
N GLN A 80 9.10 1.39 -5.10
CA GLN A 80 9.57 0.01 -5.29
C GLN A 80 9.04 -0.61 -6.59
N LEU A 81 7.79 -0.30 -6.96
CA LEU A 81 7.19 -0.76 -8.21
C LEU A 81 7.90 -0.18 -9.44
N PHE A 82 8.17 1.13 -9.46
CA PHE A 82 8.91 1.75 -10.55
C PHE A 82 10.36 1.28 -10.62
N ASN A 83 11.02 1.07 -9.48
CA ASN A 83 12.35 0.46 -9.44
C ASN A 83 12.35 -0.93 -10.10
N ALA A 84 11.34 -1.76 -9.83
CA ALA A 84 11.19 -3.07 -10.46
C ALA A 84 10.94 -2.97 -11.98
N LEU A 85 10.05 -2.07 -12.42
CA LEU A 85 9.74 -1.82 -13.83
C LEU A 85 10.97 -1.37 -14.64
N LEU A 86 11.75 -0.43 -14.09
CA LEU A 86 12.98 0.08 -14.71
C LEU A 86 14.10 -0.98 -14.71
N LYS A 87 14.24 -1.73 -13.61
CA LYS A 87 15.24 -2.81 -13.49
C LYS A 87 14.99 -3.94 -14.49
N THR A 88 13.72 -4.25 -14.76
CA THR A 88 13.30 -5.32 -15.67
C THR A 88 13.20 -4.87 -17.14
N LYS A 89 13.47 -3.59 -17.42
CA LYS A 89 13.39 -2.99 -18.76
C LYS A 89 12.00 -3.11 -19.38
N LEU A 90 10.96 -3.16 -18.54
CA LEU A 90 9.57 -3.07 -18.97
C LEU A 90 9.14 -1.63 -19.20
N LEU A 91 9.81 -0.70 -18.53
CA LEU A 91 9.54 0.73 -18.62
C LEU A 91 10.84 1.50 -18.83
N GLU A 92 10.78 2.53 -19.68
CA GLU A 92 11.90 3.44 -19.96
C GLU A 92 11.96 4.59 -18.95
N SER A 93 10.86 5.35 -18.81
CA SER A 93 10.73 6.41 -17.83
C SER A 93 9.31 6.47 -17.28
N ARG A 94 9.15 7.08 -16.12
CA ARG A 94 7.85 7.24 -15.47
C ARG A 94 7.00 8.29 -16.19
N GLU A 95 7.65 9.34 -16.66
CA GLU A 95 7.03 10.54 -17.21
C GLU A 95 6.28 10.24 -18.52
N THR A 96 6.77 9.27 -19.30
CA THR A 96 6.20 8.88 -20.59
C THR A 96 5.39 7.58 -20.54
N SER A 97 5.04 7.12 -19.32
CA SER A 97 4.43 5.81 -19.10
C SER A 97 2.91 5.79 -19.10
N ASN A 98 2.24 6.93 -19.33
CA ASN A 98 0.77 7.06 -19.20
C ASN A 98 0.25 6.47 -17.88
N TYR A 99 0.90 6.82 -16.77
CA TYR A 99 0.68 6.18 -15.48
C TYR A 99 -0.55 6.72 -14.73
N HIS A 100 -1.47 5.83 -14.36
CA HIS A 100 -2.60 6.10 -13.49
C HIS A 100 -2.67 5.09 -12.34
N ARG A 101 -3.21 5.54 -11.20
CA ARG A 101 -3.36 4.73 -9.99
C ARG A 101 -4.77 4.82 -9.46
N CYS A 102 -5.35 3.67 -9.10
CA CYS A 102 -6.72 3.59 -8.62
C CYS A 102 -6.92 4.27 -7.26
N GLY A 103 -6.07 3.93 -6.29
CA GLY A 103 -6.14 4.43 -4.92
C GLY A 103 -4.78 4.87 -4.40
N ARG A 104 -4.76 5.91 -3.57
CA ARG A 104 -3.56 6.35 -2.83
C ARG A 104 -3.72 5.92 -1.38
N THR A 105 -3.21 4.74 -1.03
CA THR A 105 -3.26 4.29 0.36
C THR A 105 -2.29 5.10 1.23
N ASP A 106 -2.72 5.44 2.44
CA ASP A 106 -1.89 6.14 3.42
C ASP A 106 -0.73 5.26 3.92
N LYS A 107 0.21 5.87 4.66
CA LYS A 107 1.24 5.13 5.42
C LYS A 107 0.63 3.97 6.20
N GLY A 108 1.29 2.81 6.18
CA GLY A 108 0.88 1.60 6.91
C GLY A 108 -0.32 0.83 6.34
N VAL A 109 -1.11 1.45 5.46
CA VAL A 109 -2.32 0.83 4.87
C VAL A 109 -1.92 -0.19 3.80
N SER A 110 -2.48 -1.39 3.88
CA SER A 110 -2.20 -2.48 2.95
C SER A 110 -3.19 -2.52 1.77
N ALA A 111 -2.93 -3.33 0.76
CA ALA A 111 -3.86 -3.57 -0.34
C ALA A 111 -3.83 -5.03 -0.80
N PHE A 112 -5.00 -5.60 -1.08
CA PHE A 112 -5.13 -6.91 -1.71
C PHE A 112 -5.22 -6.81 -3.23
N SER A 113 -5.78 -5.69 -3.72
CA SER A 113 -6.12 -5.51 -5.13
C SER A 113 -5.91 -4.06 -5.55
N GLN A 114 -4.70 -3.52 -5.31
CA GLN A 114 -4.35 -2.24 -5.90
C GLN A 114 -4.21 -2.41 -7.41
N VAL A 115 -4.65 -1.39 -8.16
CA VAL A 115 -4.59 -1.39 -9.61
C VAL A 115 -3.93 -0.10 -10.11
N ILE A 116 -2.98 -0.27 -11.02
CA ILE A 116 -2.39 0.81 -11.82
C ILE A 116 -2.62 0.53 -13.30
N SER A 117 -2.66 1.57 -14.13
CA SER A 117 -2.54 1.44 -15.59
C SER A 117 -1.35 2.23 -16.10
N LEU A 118 -0.66 1.68 -17.10
CA LEU A 118 0.56 2.24 -17.69
C LEU A 118 0.96 1.53 -18.98
N ASP A 119 1.80 2.18 -19.77
CA ASP A 119 2.41 1.65 -20.98
C ASP A 119 3.68 0.86 -20.65
N LEU A 120 3.69 -0.43 -20.98
CA LEU A 120 4.84 -1.31 -20.81
C LEU A 120 5.37 -1.82 -22.15
N ARG A 121 6.65 -2.18 -22.20
CA ARG A 121 7.22 -2.95 -23.32
C ARG A 121 6.36 -4.17 -23.60
N SER A 122 6.12 -4.46 -24.87
CA SER A 122 5.39 -5.64 -25.34
C SER A 122 6.24 -6.44 -26.34
N ASN A 123 6.04 -7.75 -26.34
CA ASN A 123 6.58 -8.61 -27.41
C ASN A 123 5.65 -8.62 -28.64
N LEU A 124 4.39 -8.21 -28.51
CA LEU A 124 3.41 -8.33 -29.58
C LEU A 124 3.38 -7.07 -30.45
N LEU A 125 3.09 -7.27 -31.75
CA LEU A 125 3.00 -6.20 -32.72
C LEU A 125 1.57 -5.65 -32.88
N GLU A 126 0.56 -6.41 -32.44
CA GLU A 126 -0.86 -6.10 -32.58
C GLU A 126 -1.68 -6.63 -31.39
N GLY A 127 -2.96 -6.24 -31.34
CA GLY A 127 -3.91 -6.57 -30.27
C GLY A 127 -4.26 -5.39 -29.37
N LYS A 128 -5.17 -5.63 -28.42
CA LYS A 128 -5.71 -4.60 -27.51
C LYS A 128 -4.58 -3.88 -26.75
N GLY A 129 -4.66 -2.55 -26.73
CA GLY A 129 -3.72 -1.68 -26.02
C GLY A 129 -2.33 -1.53 -26.67
N ILE A 130 -2.04 -2.14 -27.82
CA ILE A 130 -0.73 -1.97 -28.48
C ILE A 130 -0.55 -0.54 -28.99
N ILE A 131 0.62 0.02 -28.71
CA ILE A 131 1.06 1.36 -29.10
C ILE A 131 2.36 1.22 -29.90
N THR A 132 2.41 1.81 -31.09
CA THR A 132 3.62 1.87 -31.91
C THR A 132 4.32 3.20 -31.67
N PRO A 133 5.51 3.23 -31.03
CA PRO A 133 6.28 4.46 -30.88
C PRO A 133 6.67 5.06 -32.24
N GLU A 134 6.78 6.38 -32.32
CA GLU A 134 7.19 7.08 -33.56
C GLU A 134 8.59 6.69 -34.03
N ASP A 135 9.48 6.38 -33.09
CA ASP A 135 10.86 5.97 -33.34
C ASP A 135 11.05 4.44 -33.37
N PHE A 136 9.96 3.68 -33.54
CA PHE A 136 9.99 2.24 -33.65
C PHE A 136 10.82 1.81 -34.88
N ALA A 137 11.95 1.16 -34.62
CA ALA A 137 12.81 0.61 -35.65
C ALA A 137 12.40 -0.84 -35.92
N GLU A 138 11.55 -1.02 -36.94
CA GLU A 138 11.13 -2.35 -37.40
C GLU A 138 12.36 -3.11 -37.95
N ASN A 139 12.92 -4.02 -37.14
CA ASN A 139 14.08 -4.80 -37.56
C ASN A 139 13.62 -5.96 -38.45
N GLN A 140 14.22 -6.09 -39.64
CA GLN A 140 14.08 -7.24 -40.55
C GLN A 140 14.70 -8.56 -40.01
N HIS A 141 15.06 -8.60 -38.73
CA HIS A 141 15.66 -9.75 -38.04
C HIS A 141 14.81 -10.18 -36.83
N ASN A 142 13.49 -10.33 -37.05
CA ASN A 142 12.52 -10.83 -36.06
C ASN A 142 12.60 -12.36 -35.85
N ASN A 143 13.79 -12.94 -35.74
CA ASN A 143 13.93 -14.37 -35.41
C ASN A 143 13.75 -14.68 -33.92
N ALA A 144 13.30 -13.71 -33.10
CA ALA A 144 13.12 -13.90 -31.66
C ALA A 144 11.99 -13.06 -31.04
N VAL A 145 11.01 -12.62 -31.84
CA VAL A 145 9.77 -12.05 -31.29
C VAL A 145 8.85 -13.21 -30.95
N SER A 146 8.78 -13.54 -29.66
CA SER A 146 7.87 -14.58 -29.14
C SER A 146 6.42 -14.25 -29.54
N ASP A 147 5.68 -15.23 -30.06
CA ASP A 147 4.23 -15.13 -30.31
C ASP A 147 3.42 -14.93 -29.02
N GLN A 148 4.06 -15.07 -27.86
CA GLN A 148 3.47 -14.83 -26.55
C GLN A 148 3.93 -13.51 -25.95
N GLU A 149 2.97 -12.83 -25.32
CA GLU A 149 3.22 -11.64 -24.52
C GLU A 149 4.13 -11.92 -23.33
N ILE A 150 4.77 -10.87 -22.84
CA ILE A 150 5.57 -10.88 -21.61
C ILE A 150 4.70 -11.24 -20.40
N ASP A 151 5.14 -12.24 -19.62
CA ASP A 151 4.61 -12.51 -18.28
C ASP A 151 5.11 -11.44 -17.29
N TYR A 152 4.41 -10.30 -17.26
CA TYR A 152 4.74 -9.18 -16.39
C TYR A 152 4.77 -9.58 -14.91
N PRO A 153 3.78 -10.32 -14.35
CA PRO A 153 3.82 -10.78 -12.97
C PRO A 153 5.10 -11.56 -12.62
N SER A 154 5.47 -12.56 -13.41
CA SER A 154 6.65 -13.39 -13.12
C SER A 154 7.96 -12.60 -13.15
N ILE A 155 8.12 -11.70 -14.13
CA ILE A 155 9.33 -10.88 -14.25
C ILE A 155 9.44 -9.89 -13.09
N LEU A 156 8.34 -9.21 -12.74
CA LEU A 156 8.31 -8.22 -11.66
C LEU A 156 8.51 -8.88 -10.29
N ASN A 157 7.84 -10.01 -10.02
CA ASN A 157 7.89 -10.67 -8.71
C ASN A 157 9.29 -11.19 -8.35
N ARG A 158 10.17 -11.43 -9.32
CA ARG A 158 11.58 -11.80 -9.10
C ARG A 158 12.44 -10.67 -8.53
N VAL A 159 12.04 -9.42 -8.74
CA VAL A 159 12.81 -8.24 -8.32
C VAL A 159 12.09 -7.36 -7.30
N LEU A 160 10.79 -7.54 -7.11
CA LEU A 160 10.00 -6.84 -6.10
C LEU A 160 10.32 -7.34 -4.67
N PRO A 161 10.29 -6.46 -3.66
CA PRO A 161 10.37 -6.83 -2.24
C PRO A 161 9.34 -7.88 -1.84
N GLU A 162 9.58 -8.65 -0.78
CA GLU A 162 8.70 -9.77 -0.38
C GLU A 162 7.27 -9.33 -0.09
N GLU A 163 7.09 -8.10 0.41
CA GLU A 163 5.80 -7.53 0.80
C GLU A 163 4.99 -6.99 -0.38
N ILE A 164 5.55 -6.93 -1.61
CA ILE A 164 4.88 -6.39 -2.80
C ILE A 164 4.89 -7.43 -3.91
N LYS A 165 3.70 -7.81 -4.41
CA LYS A 165 3.57 -8.84 -5.44
C LYS A 165 2.48 -8.51 -6.46
N VAL A 166 2.83 -8.60 -7.73
CA VAL A 166 1.90 -8.51 -8.86
C VAL A 166 1.24 -9.88 -9.04
N ILE A 167 -0.10 -9.90 -9.07
CA ILE A 167 -0.87 -11.14 -9.12
C ILE A 167 -1.57 -11.35 -10.46
N ALA A 168 -1.84 -10.28 -11.20
CA ALA A 168 -2.45 -10.33 -12.52
C ALA A 168 -2.13 -9.09 -13.33
N TRP A 169 -2.37 -9.19 -14.63
CA TRP A 169 -2.37 -8.05 -15.54
C TRP A 169 -3.51 -8.17 -16.55
N ALA A 170 -3.85 -7.11 -17.28
CA ALA A 170 -4.83 -7.16 -18.36
C ALA A 170 -4.45 -6.17 -19.48
N PRO A 171 -4.59 -6.53 -20.77
CA PRO A 171 -4.55 -5.54 -21.85
C PRO A 171 -5.81 -4.67 -21.79
N VAL A 172 -5.63 -3.36 -21.89
CA VAL A 172 -6.73 -2.38 -21.80
C VAL A 172 -6.63 -1.36 -22.94
N ASP A 173 -7.71 -0.65 -23.21
CA ASP A 173 -7.71 0.41 -24.21
C ASP A 173 -6.72 1.51 -23.85
N THR A 174 -6.10 2.15 -24.83
CA THR A 174 -5.04 3.16 -24.61
C THR A 174 -5.52 4.39 -23.83
N SER A 175 -6.83 4.63 -23.80
CA SER A 175 -7.49 5.67 -23.01
C SER A 175 -7.83 5.26 -21.57
N PHE A 176 -7.70 3.98 -21.21
CA PHE A 176 -8.08 3.46 -19.91
C PHE A 176 -7.26 4.10 -18.78
N SER A 177 -7.94 4.47 -17.70
CA SER A 177 -7.34 4.98 -16.48
C SER A 177 -7.81 4.15 -15.30
N ALA A 178 -6.86 3.48 -14.64
CA ALA A 178 -7.12 2.82 -13.36
C ALA A 178 -7.76 3.75 -12.32
N ARG A 179 -7.56 5.07 -12.46
CA ARG A 179 -8.19 6.06 -11.58
C ARG A 179 -9.64 6.35 -11.95
N PHE A 180 -9.88 6.74 -13.20
CA PHE A 180 -11.16 7.33 -13.61
C PHE A 180 -12.19 6.27 -14.01
N ASP A 181 -11.76 5.13 -14.52
CA ASP A 181 -12.66 4.05 -14.96
C ASP A 181 -13.06 3.09 -13.83
N CYS A 182 -12.44 3.22 -12.65
CA CYS A 182 -12.82 2.42 -11.49
C CYS A 182 -14.18 2.85 -10.96
N LYS A 183 -15.11 1.89 -10.88
CA LYS A 183 -16.53 2.09 -10.54
C LYS A 183 -16.77 2.13 -9.05
N LYS A 184 -16.06 1.28 -8.29
CA LYS A 184 -16.13 1.24 -6.83
C LYS A 184 -14.83 0.72 -6.23
N ARG A 185 -14.55 1.17 -5.01
CA ARG A 185 -13.49 0.67 -4.15
C ARG A 185 -14.11 0.05 -2.91
N THR A 186 -13.61 -1.12 -2.54
CA THR A 186 -13.98 -1.80 -1.30
C THR A 186 -12.80 -1.72 -0.35
N TYR A 187 -13.03 -1.14 0.83
CA TYR A 187 -12.07 -1.19 1.93
C TYR A 187 -12.57 -2.16 3.00
N LYS A 188 -11.62 -2.88 3.60
CA LYS A 188 -11.87 -3.70 4.77
C LYS A 188 -11.02 -3.24 5.95
N TYR A 189 -11.56 -3.38 7.14
CA TYR A 189 -10.88 -3.10 8.40
C TYR A 189 -11.15 -4.22 9.40
N TRP A 190 -10.09 -4.90 9.83
CA TRP A 190 -10.20 -6.00 10.80
C TRP A 190 -9.82 -5.52 12.21
N PHE A 191 -10.60 -5.91 13.21
CA PHE A 191 -10.40 -5.46 14.58
C PHE A 191 -10.90 -6.49 15.60
N PRO A 192 -10.32 -6.54 16.82
CA PRO A 192 -10.90 -7.33 17.91
C PRO A 192 -12.21 -6.69 18.38
N ILE A 193 -13.23 -7.51 18.64
CA ILE A 193 -14.52 -7.05 19.17
C ILE A 193 -14.31 -6.44 20.55
N GLY A 194 -13.56 -7.11 21.44
CA GLY A 194 -13.24 -6.54 22.74
C GLY A 194 -14.50 -6.20 23.54
N ASN A 195 -14.65 -4.91 23.85
CA ASN A 195 -15.79 -4.32 24.53
C ASN A 195 -16.77 -3.58 23.60
N LEU A 196 -16.64 -3.73 22.28
CA LEU A 196 -17.45 -3.00 21.30
C LEU A 196 -18.85 -3.60 21.16
N ASP A 197 -19.85 -2.74 21.15
CA ASP A 197 -21.22 -3.05 20.73
C ASP A 197 -21.32 -3.02 19.20
N ILE A 198 -21.25 -4.21 18.59
CA ILE A 198 -21.31 -4.38 17.13
C ILE A 198 -22.65 -3.93 16.56
N LYS A 199 -23.77 -4.11 17.29
CA LYS A 199 -25.09 -3.71 16.80
C LYS A 199 -25.21 -2.18 16.69
N ARG A 200 -24.73 -1.46 17.70
CA ARG A 200 -24.65 0.02 17.64
C ARG A 200 -23.74 0.49 16.51
N MET A 201 -22.62 -0.19 16.29
CA MET A 201 -21.72 0.12 15.18
C MET A 201 -22.37 -0.12 13.81
N GLN A 202 -23.14 -1.21 13.65
CA GLN A 202 -23.90 -1.50 12.44
C GLN A 202 -24.98 -0.43 12.19
N GLU A 203 -25.74 -0.07 13.22
CA GLU A 203 -26.74 1.00 13.15
C GLU A 203 -26.09 2.33 12.70
N ALA A 204 -25.02 2.75 13.35
CA ALA A 204 -24.27 3.96 12.97
C ALA A 204 -23.67 3.86 11.57
N GLY A 205 -23.17 2.69 11.18
CA GLY A 205 -22.61 2.42 9.86
C GLY A 205 -23.64 2.61 8.74
N SER A 206 -24.87 2.16 8.95
CA SER A 206 -25.97 2.28 7.97
C SER A 206 -26.28 3.74 7.62
N LYS A 207 -26.13 4.67 8.57
CA LYS A 207 -26.34 6.12 8.39
C LYS A 207 -25.30 6.77 7.47
N LEU A 208 -24.17 6.10 7.21
CA LEU A 208 -23.14 6.58 6.28
C LEU A 208 -23.48 6.28 4.82
N ILE A 209 -24.44 5.39 4.54
CA ILE A 209 -24.80 4.99 3.17
C ILE A 209 -25.53 6.15 2.48
N GLY A 210 -25.24 6.35 1.19
CA GLY A 210 -25.79 7.43 0.38
C GLY A 210 -24.72 8.43 -0.04
N GLU A 211 -25.19 9.59 -0.48
CA GLU A 211 -24.35 10.70 -0.94
C GLU A 211 -24.40 11.83 0.08
N HIS A 212 -23.26 12.12 0.70
CA HIS A 212 -23.15 13.08 1.81
C HIS A 212 -21.86 13.88 1.72
N ASP A 213 -21.82 15.05 2.37
CA ASP A 213 -20.58 15.81 2.59
C ASP A 213 -19.82 15.27 3.81
N TYR A 214 -18.65 14.69 3.58
CA TYR A 214 -17.82 14.08 4.64
C TYR A 214 -16.70 15.01 5.14
N ARG A 215 -16.80 16.35 4.99
CA ARG A 215 -15.76 17.29 5.47
C ARG A 215 -15.44 17.12 6.96
N ASN A 216 -16.45 16.76 7.76
CA ASN A 216 -16.30 16.47 9.19
C ASN A 216 -15.80 15.06 9.48
N ILE A 217 -15.83 14.14 8.50
CA ILE A 217 -15.44 12.73 8.62
C ILE A 217 -14.23 12.42 7.70
N CYS A 218 -13.36 13.41 7.47
CA CYS A 218 -12.11 13.22 6.73
C CYS A 218 -11.07 14.25 7.16
N LYS A 219 -9.86 14.21 6.59
CA LYS A 219 -8.91 15.31 6.70
C LYS A 219 -9.06 16.23 5.49
N MET A 220 -9.46 17.47 5.74
CA MET A 220 -9.59 18.48 4.70
C MET A 220 -8.22 18.80 4.07
N ASP A 221 -8.13 18.59 2.75
CA ASP A 221 -6.90 18.69 1.96
C ASP A 221 -6.97 19.83 0.93
N VAL A 222 -7.42 20.99 1.40
CA VAL A 222 -7.60 22.21 0.59
C VAL A 222 -6.29 22.62 -0.09
N GLY A 223 -5.14 22.38 0.56
CA GLY A 223 -3.82 22.66 0.01
C GLY A 223 -3.50 21.91 -1.29
N ASN A 224 -4.12 20.74 -1.51
CA ASN A 224 -4.01 19.95 -2.74
C ASN A 224 -5.20 20.19 -3.70
N GLY A 225 -5.96 21.28 -3.51
CA GLY A 225 -7.06 21.68 -4.39
C GLY A 225 -8.38 20.95 -4.12
N VAL A 226 -8.53 20.23 -3.01
CA VAL A 226 -9.77 19.54 -2.66
C VAL A 226 -10.76 20.53 -2.04
N VAL A 227 -11.80 20.86 -2.80
CA VAL A 227 -12.91 21.73 -2.38
C VAL A 227 -14.26 21.02 -2.32
N ASN A 228 -14.40 19.86 -2.96
CA ASN A 228 -15.63 19.05 -2.92
C ASN A 228 -15.45 17.81 -2.03
N TYR A 229 -16.23 17.77 -0.96
CA TYR A 229 -16.23 16.74 0.08
C TYR A 229 -17.44 15.80 0.00
N VAL A 230 -18.26 15.93 -1.03
CA VAL A 230 -19.37 15.01 -1.30
C VAL A 230 -18.82 13.70 -1.83
N ARG A 231 -19.18 12.58 -1.20
CA ARG A 231 -18.85 11.23 -1.65
C ARG A 231 -20.07 10.33 -1.56
N LYS A 232 -20.07 9.27 -2.35
CA LYS A 232 -21.10 8.24 -2.33
C LYS A 232 -20.57 6.94 -1.74
N ILE A 233 -21.15 6.53 -0.62
CA ILE A 233 -20.95 5.21 -0.02
C ILE A 233 -22.13 4.34 -0.44
N PHE A 234 -21.82 3.18 -1.01
CA PHE A 234 -22.80 2.22 -1.49
C PHE A 234 -23.21 1.23 -0.40
N ASP A 235 -22.28 0.84 0.46
CA ASP A 235 -22.51 -0.19 1.48
C ASP A 235 -21.55 -0.03 2.66
N VAL A 236 -22.06 -0.34 3.85
CA VAL A 236 -21.28 -0.41 5.10
C VAL A 236 -21.80 -1.60 5.89
N ASP A 237 -20.92 -2.55 6.17
CA ASP A 237 -21.29 -3.78 6.87
C ASP A 237 -20.23 -4.19 7.89
N ILE A 238 -20.67 -4.79 9.00
CA ILE A 238 -19.79 -5.28 10.05
C ILE A 238 -20.17 -6.72 10.38
N LYS A 239 -19.21 -7.64 10.24
CA LYS A 239 -19.40 -9.07 10.51
C LYS A 239 -18.43 -9.58 11.55
N GLU A 240 -18.91 -10.44 12.44
CA GLU A 240 -18.05 -11.24 13.32
C GLU A 240 -17.43 -12.39 12.51
N LEU A 241 -16.12 -12.59 12.61
CA LEU A 241 -15.37 -13.53 11.77
C LEU A 241 -15.12 -14.88 12.43
N THR A 242 -14.96 -14.90 13.75
CA THR A 242 -14.66 -16.11 14.51
C THR A 242 -15.79 -16.37 15.51
N SER A 243 -16.14 -17.64 15.72
CA SER A 243 -16.99 -18.06 16.82
C SER A 243 -16.06 -18.53 17.94
N SER A 244 -15.92 -17.72 18.98
CA SER A 244 -15.06 -18.00 20.14
C SER A 244 -15.83 -17.66 21.41
N ASP A 245 -15.65 -18.48 22.45
CA ASP A 245 -16.21 -18.18 23.77
C ASP A 245 -15.55 -16.93 24.39
N GLU A 246 -14.34 -16.58 23.94
CA GLU A 246 -13.59 -15.41 24.39
C GLU A 246 -13.84 -14.20 23.49
N ARG A 247 -14.96 -13.49 23.74
CA ARG A 247 -15.38 -12.28 23.00
C ARG A 247 -14.27 -11.22 22.88
N ALA A 248 -13.39 -11.11 23.88
CA ALA A 248 -12.32 -10.11 23.90
C ALA A 248 -11.34 -10.22 22.73
N TYR A 249 -11.09 -11.45 22.26
CA TYR A 249 -10.14 -11.76 21.18
C TYR A 249 -10.83 -12.22 19.90
N GLN A 250 -12.16 -12.27 19.89
CA GLN A 250 -12.95 -12.50 18.69
C GLN A 250 -12.71 -11.36 17.70
N LEU A 251 -12.56 -11.68 16.41
CA LEU A 251 -12.32 -10.68 15.38
C LEU A 251 -13.61 -10.31 14.66
N ALA A 252 -13.72 -9.05 14.28
CA ALA A 252 -14.73 -8.55 13.37
C ALA A 252 -14.09 -7.90 12.14
N GLU A 253 -14.88 -7.80 11.08
CA GLU A 253 -14.56 -7.16 9.82
C GLU A 253 -15.57 -6.04 9.56
N LEU A 254 -15.09 -4.83 9.37
CA LEU A 254 -15.86 -3.74 8.75
C LEU A 254 -15.54 -3.72 7.26
N THR A 255 -16.57 -3.72 6.43
CA THR A 255 -16.49 -3.50 4.98
C THR A 255 -17.14 -2.16 4.63
N VAL A 256 -16.44 -1.33 3.86
CA VAL A 256 -16.97 -0.07 3.32
C VAL A 256 -16.79 -0.06 1.81
N VAL A 257 -17.89 0.06 1.07
CA VAL A 257 -17.91 0.11 -0.39
C VAL A 257 -18.35 1.48 -0.83
N GLY A 258 -17.59 2.13 -1.70
CA GLY A 258 -17.91 3.48 -2.17
C GLY A 258 -17.30 3.78 -3.52
N GLN A 259 -17.74 4.88 -4.13
CA GLN A 259 -17.25 5.31 -5.44
C GLN A 259 -15.79 5.76 -5.35
N ALA A 260 -15.50 6.64 -4.39
CA ALA A 260 -14.18 7.16 -4.06
C ALA A 260 -14.19 7.65 -2.60
N PHE A 261 -13.00 7.77 -2.00
CA PHE A 261 -12.85 8.21 -0.61
C PHE A 261 -11.93 9.43 -0.49
N LEU A 262 -12.24 10.31 0.46
CA LEU A 262 -11.43 11.45 0.85
C LEU A 262 -10.25 11.02 1.73
N TRP A 263 -9.29 11.92 1.91
CA TRP A 263 -8.12 11.66 2.73
C TRP A 263 -8.52 11.31 4.17
N HIS A 264 -8.02 10.17 4.67
CA HIS A 264 -8.37 9.58 5.97
C HIS A 264 -9.85 9.26 6.22
N GLN A 265 -10.74 9.33 5.22
CA GLN A 265 -12.19 9.19 5.44
C GLN A 265 -12.56 7.87 6.14
N ILE A 266 -12.06 6.73 5.64
CA ILE A 266 -12.37 5.42 6.23
C ILE A 266 -11.87 5.32 7.67
N ARG A 267 -10.66 5.81 7.95
CA ARG A 267 -10.09 5.77 9.30
C ARG A 267 -10.85 6.67 10.27
N CYS A 268 -11.35 7.81 9.79
CA CYS A 268 -12.26 8.67 10.55
C CYS A 268 -13.60 7.97 10.83
N ILE A 269 -14.17 7.26 9.84
CA ILE A 269 -15.37 6.42 10.04
C ILE A 269 -15.10 5.38 11.14
N VAL A 270 -14.00 4.63 11.04
CA VAL A 270 -13.64 3.62 12.06
C VAL A 270 -13.54 4.23 13.45
N SER A 271 -12.92 5.42 13.58
CA SER A 271 -12.85 6.12 14.86
C SER A 271 -14.21 6.39 15.47
N LEU A 272 -15.14 6.92 14.67
CA LEU A 272 -16.49 7.25 15.14
C LEU A 272 -17.24 5.97 15.54
N LEU A 273 -17.14 4.92 14.72
CA LEU A 273 -17.75 3.63 15.03
C LEU A 273 -17.19 3.04 16.33
N PHE A 274 -15.89 3.13 16.59
CA PHE A 274 -15.31 2.68 17.86
C PHE A 274 -15.79 3.51 19.05
N LEU A 275 -15.93 4.83 18.93
CA LEU A 275 -16.50 5.66 20.00
C LEU A 275 -17.95 5.26 20.31
N ILE A 276 -18.75 4.98 19.27
CA ILE A 276 -20.15 4.54 19.40
C ILE A 276 -20.23 3.13 19.99
N GLY A 277 -19.39 2.21 19.50
CA GLY A 277 -19.30 0.84 20.00
C GLY A 277 -18.84 0.75 21.46
N GLN A 278 -18.01 1.72 21.91
CA GLN A 278 -17.62 1.87 23.31
C GLN A 278 -18.70 2.56 24.18
N GLY A 279 -19.84 2.97 23.60
CA GLY A 279 -20.90 3.71 24.30
C GLY A 279 -20.52 5.15 24.66
N LYS A 280 -19.43 5.69 24.10
CA LYS A 280 -18.98 7.06 24.34
C LYS A 280 -19.75 8.09 23.52
N GLU A 281 -20.28 7.66 22.38
CA GLU A 281 -21.14 8.46 21.51
C GLU A 281 -22.43 7.71 21.16
N ASP A 282 -23.45 8.48 20.79
CA ASP A 282 -24.72 7.97 20.30
C ASP A 282 -24.71 7.83 18.77
N CYS A 283 -25.48 6.88 18.22
CA CYS A 283 -25.54 6.62 16.78
C CYS A 283 -25.94 7.87 15.96
N ASN A 284 -26.68 8.81 16.57
CA ASN A 284 -27.09 10.08 15.96
C ASN A 284 -25.91 11.02 15.64
N VAL A 285 -24.75 10.85 16.26
CA VAL A 285 -23.58 11.71 16.00
C VAL A 285 -23.13 11.63 14.54
N ILE A 286 -23.37 10.50 13.86
CA ILE A 286 -23.07 10.36 12.43
C ILE A 286 -23.88 11.35 11.60
N GLU A 287 -25.20 11.39 11.79
CA GLU A 287 -26.08 12.32 11.06
C GLU A 287 -25.72 13.77 11.36
N GLN A 288 -25.43 14.10 12.62
CA GLN A 288 -24.99 15.43 13.02
C GLN A 288 -23.67 15.83 12.33
N LEU A 289 -22.72 14.91 12.17
CA LEU A 289 -21.46 15.21 11.48
C LEU A 289 -21.62 15.32 9.96
N LEU A 290 -22.62 14.66 9.37
CA LEU A 290 -22.94 14.78 7.95
C LEU A 290 -23.77 16.04 7.64
N ASP A 291 -24.50 16.57 8.62
CA ASP A 291 -25.24 17.83 8.54
C ASP A 291 -24.31 19.04 8.68
N VAL A 292 -23.66 19.39 7.56
CA VAL A 292 -22.71 20.51 7.48
C VAL A 292 -23.36 21.89 7.62
N GLU A 293 -24.70 21.99 7.51
CA GLU A 293 -25.41 23.27 7.69
C GLU A 293 -25.51 23.62 9.18
N ASN A 294 -25.92 22.65 10.00
CA ASN A 294 -26.01 22.85 11.45
C ASN A 294 -24.66 22.65 12.16
N TYR A 295 -23.78 21.83 11.59
CA TYR A 295 -22.46 21.50 12.15
C TYR A 295 -21.33 21.75 11.12
N PRO A 296 -21.06 23.02 10.75
CA PRO A 296 -20.14 23.37 9.65
C PRO A 296 -18.65 23.13 9.96
N ARG A 297 -18.32 22.80 11.21
CA ARG A 297 -16.94 22.67 11.67
C ARG A 297 -16.66 21.28 12.23
N LYS A 298 -15.55 20.70 11.79
CA LYS A 298 -15.11 19.38 12.23
C LYS A 298 -14.67 19.40 13.69
N PRO A 299 -15.24 18.60 14.61
CA PRO A 299 -14.73 18.46 15.96
C PRO A 299 -13.40 17.72 15.99
N GLN A 300 -12.59 17.95 17.03
CA GLN A 300 -11.34 17.23 17.23
C GLN A 300 -11.56 15.79 17.71
N TYR A 301 -11.06 14.82 16.95
CA TYR A 301 -11.01 13.42 17.35
C TYR A 301 -9.88 12.68 16.65
N ASP A 302 -9.40 11.61 17.30
CA ASP A 302 -8.29 10.80 16.83
C ASP A 302 -8.69 9.93 15.63
N ILE A 303 -7.71 9.59 14.79
CA ILE A 303 -7.92 8.79 13.59
C ILE A 303 -7.50 7.35 13.88
N ALA A 304 -8.32 6.38 13.48
CA ALA A 304 -8.05 4.97 13.73
C ALA A 304 -6.73 4.54 13.10
N SER A 305 -6.08 3.52 13.68
CA SER A 305 -4.82 2.98 13.19
C SER A 305 -4.92 2.56 11.73
N GLU A 306 -3.88 2.85 10.96
CA GLU A 306 -3.73 2.47 9.56
C GLU A 306 -3.53 0.97 9.34
N ILE A 307 -2.95 0.27 10.32
CA ILE A 307 -2.44 -1.10 10.16
C ILE A 307 -3.51 -2.08 9.68
N PRO A 308 -4.75 -2.06 10.23
CA PRO A 308 -5.78 -3.02 9.82
C PRO A 308 -6.57 -2.60 8.59
N LEU A 309 -6.36 -1.37 8.08
CA LEU A 309 -7.07 -0.89 6.91
C LEU A 309 -6.45 -1.50 5.64
N VAL A 310 -7.31 -2.04 4.78
CA VAL A 310 -6.89 -2.67 3.53
C VAL A 310 -7.77 -2.19 2.38
N LEU A 311 -7.14 -1.72 1.29
CA LEU A 311 -7.79 -1.61 -0.01
C LEU A 311 -8.02 -3.01 -0.55
N PHE A 312 -9.25 -3.50 -0.41
CA PHE A 312 -9.58 -4.91 -0.65
C PHE A 312 -9.82 -5.19 -2.14
N ASP A 313 -10.61 -4.33 -2.80
CA ASP A 313 -10.94 -4.51 -4.22
C ASP A 313 -11.17 -3.18 -4.95
N CYS A 314 -10.86 -3.19 -6.25
CA CYS A 314 -11.14 -2.12 -7.19
C CYS A 314 -11.89 -2.72 -8.39
N SER A 315 -13.10 -2.26 -8.65
CA SER A 315 -13.97 -2.81 -9.69
C SER A 315 -13.93 -1.96 -10.95
N TYR A 316 -13.82 -2.63 -12.10
CA TYR A 316 -13.78 -2.04 -13.44
C TYR A 316 -14.77 -2.77 -14.33
N GLU A 317 -15.28 -2.07 -15.34
CA GLU A 317 -15.97 -2.68 -16.47
C GLU A 317 -14.93 -3.14 -17.49
N ASP A 318 -15.17 -4.28 -18.14
CA ASP A 318 -14.40 -4.77 -19.30
C ASP A 318 -12.88 -4.95 -19.09
N VAL A 319 -12.47 -5.35 -17.88
CA VAL A 319 -11.08 -5.73 -17.56
C VAL A 319 -10.99 -7.23 -17.29
N ASP A 320 -10.48 -7.97 -18.28
CA ASP A 320 -10.24 -9.41 -18.19
C ASP A 320 -8.84 -9.70 -17.63
N TRP A 321 -8.80 -10.06 -16.33
CA TRP A 321 -7.56 -10.34 -15.63
C TRP A 321 -6.89 -11.63 -16.11
N VAL A 322 -5.65 -11.50 -16.60
CA VAL A 322 -4.76 -12.59 -16.95
C VAL A 322 -3.90 -12.96 -15.74
N TYR A 323 -4.04 -14.21 -15.31
CA TYR A 323 -3.27 -14.80 -14.22
C TYR A 323 -2.23 -15.78 -14.75
N ASN A 324 -1.10 -15.89 -14.05
CA ASN A 324 -0.10 -16.92 -14.30
C ASN A 324 -0.03 -17.86 -13.09
N GLU A 325 -0.25 -19.16 -13.32
CA GLU A 325 -0.34 -20.16 -12.26
C GLU A 325 0.96 -20.27 -11.43
N GLU A 326 2.12 -20.31 -12.08
CA GLU A 326 3.41 -20.43 -11.39
C GLU A 326 3.75 -19.18 -10.58
N SER A 327 3.45 -17.99 -11.11
CA SER A 327 3.57 -16.73 -10.39
C SER A 327 2.65 -16.70 -9.17
N LEU A 328 1.40 -17.15 -9.29
CA LEU A 328 0.48 -17.26 -8.16
C LEU A 328 0.97 -18.27 -7.11
N LYS A 329 1.45 -19.44 -7.51
CA LYS A 329 2.06 -20.42 -6.59
C LYS A 329 3.24 -19.80 -5.83
N PHE A 330 4.08 -19.02 -6.50
CA PHE A 330 5.17 -18.30 -5.87
C PHE A 330 4.65 -17.30 -4.82
N VAL A 331 3.65 -16.48 -5.15
CA VAL A 331 3.06 -15.51 -4.23
C VAL A 331 2.39 -16.20 -3.03
N ILE A 332 1.64 -17.27 -3.27
CA ILE A 332 0.96 -18.05 -2.21
C ILE A 332 1.97 -18.61 -1.22
N LYS A 333 3.06 -19.24 -1.68
CA LYS A 333 4.12 -19.76 -0.80
C LYS A 333 4.73 -18.66 0.08
N ARG A 334 4.92 -17.46 -0.47
CA ARG A 334 5.43 -16.31 0.30
C ARG A 334 4.46 -15.86 1.38
N LEU A 335 3.17 -15.70 1.03
CA LEU A 335 2.14 -15.35 2.00
C LEU A 335 1.98 -16.41 3.10
N GLN A 336 2.04 -17.70 2.76
CA GLN A 336 2.02 -18.81 3.73
C GLN A 336 3.20 -18.75 4.70
N ASN A 337 4.40 -18.44 4.22
CA ASN A 337 5.57 -18.27 5.08
C ASN A 337 5.37 -17.09 6.04
N MET A 338 4.93 -15.93 5.55
CA MET A 338 4.68 -14.76 6.41
C MET A 338 3.60 -15.06 7.44
N TRP A 339 2.49 -15.67 7.02
CA TRP A 339 1.41 -16.09 7.90
C TRP A 339 1.91 -17.03 9.00
N THR A 340 2.73 -18.03 8.67
CA THR A 340 3.31 -18.96 9.65
C THR A 340 4.05 -18.22 10.76
N HIS A 341 4.90 -17.25 10.41
CA HIS A 341 5.64 -16.47 11.39
C HIS A 341 4.72 -15.61 12.27
N HIS A 342 3.72 -14.97 11.70
CA HIS A 342 2.76 -14.16 12.45
C HIS A 342 1.87 -15.04 13.35
N ALA A 343 1.37 -16.16 12.85
CA ALA A 343 0.53 -17.10 13.58
C ALA A 343 1.28 -17.67 14.81
N VAL A 344 2.53 -18.11 14.64
CA VAL A 344 3.35 -18.59 15.76
C VAL A 344 3.57 -17.50 16.81
N LYS A 345 3.92 -16.27 16.39
CA LYS A 345 4.08 -15.13 17.31
C LYS A 345 2.79 -14.82 18.07
N THR A 346 1.64 -14.82 17.38
CA THR A 346 0.32 -14.62 18.00
C THR A 346 0.01 -15.69 19.03
N ILE A 347 0.29 -16.97 18.73
CA ILE A 347 0.06 -18.08 19.67
C ILE A 347 0.94 -17.92 20.91
N ILE A 348 2.22 -17.60 20.75
CA ILE A 348 3.14 -17.37 21.88
C ILE A 348 2.59 -16.25 22.78
N ILE A 349 2.20 -15.11 22.20
CA ILE A 349 1.63 -13.98 22.94
C ILE A 349 0.32 -14.39 23.63
N ARG A 350 -0.57 -15.13 22.94
CA ARG A 350 -1.84 -15.58 23.54
C ARG A 350 -1.61 -16.54 24.71
N LYS A 351 -0.63 -17.44 24.63
CA LYS A 351 -0.26 -18.31 25.75
C LYS A 351 0.30 -17.53 26.94
N MET A 352 1.15 -16.52 26.69
CA MET A 352 1.64 -15.61 27.74
C MET A 352 0.49 -14.85 28.40
N LEU A 353 -0.44 -14.29 27.60
CA LEU A 353 -1.62 -13.60 28.12
C LEU A 353 -2.49 -14.51 29.00
N ASN A 354 -2.80 -15.72 28.52
CA ASN A 354 -3.60 -16.66 29.30
C ASN A 354 -2.96 -17.01 30.64
N GLU A 355 -1.63 -17.15 30.71
CA GLU A 355 -0.97 -17.44 31.98
C GLU A 355 -1.07 -16.27 32.97
N LEU A 356 -0.96 -15.04 32.47
CA LEU A 356 -1.00 -13.82 33.27
C LEU A 356 -2.44 -13.44 33.69
N GLU A 357 -3.40 -13.54 32.79
CA GLU A 357 -4.82 -13.23 33.02
C GLU A 357 -5.45 -14.17 34.07
N ASN A 358 -4.94 -15.40 34.20
CA ASN A 358 -5.43 -16.39 35.17
C ASN A 358 -4.79 -16.27 36.57
N LYS A 359 -3.93 -15.27 36.83
CA LYS A 359 -3.34 -15.10 38.16
C LYS A 359 -4.41 -14.59 39.15
N HIS A 360 -4.64 -15.34 40.22
CA HIS A 360 -5.74 -15.13 41.20
C HIS A 360 -5.81 -13.75 41.88
N PHE A 361 -4.76 -12.94 41.84
CA PHE A 361 -4.76 -11.61 42.45
C PHE A 361 -5.32 -10.51 41.52
N LEU A 362 -5.54 -10.80 40.24
CA LEU A 362 -6.22 -9.89 39.32
C LEU A 362 -7.73 -9.96 39.58
N LYS A 363 -8.30 -8.89 40.12
CA LYS A 363 -9.73 -8.81 40.48
C LYS A 363 -10.62 -8.36 39.33
N ASP A 364 -10.07 -7.58 38.40
CA ASP A 364 -10.79 -6.99 37.28
C ASP A 364 -10.27 -7.53 35.94
N ALA A 365 -11.16 -7.68 34.97
CA ALA A 365 -10.79 -8.04 33.60
C ALA A 365 -10.05 -6.88 32.92
N ILE A 366 -8.89 -7.18 32.31
CA ILE A 366 -8.10 -6.20 31.57
C ILE A 366 -8.54 -6.21 30.09
N LEU A 367 -9.25 -5.15 29.67
CA LEU A 367 -9.75 -5.01 28.29
C LEU A 367 -8.98 -3.91 27.56
N ASN A 368 -7.95 -4.31 26.81
CA ASN A 368 -7.03 -3.40 26.12
C ASN A 368 -6.94 -3.64 24.60
N GLN A 369 -7.74 -4.56 24.04
CA GLN A 369 -7.53 -5.11 22.70
C GLN A 369 -7.79 -4.07 21.60
N THR A 370 -8.77 -3.18 21.77
CA THR A 370 -9.13 -2.14 20.79
C THR A 370 -8.30 -0.87 20.94
N GLU A 371 -7.59 -0.72 22.05
CA GLU A 371 -6.97 0.52 22.47
C GLU A 371 -5.85 1.01 21.53
N SER A 372 -5.05 0.07 21.02
CA SER A 372 -3.98 0.36 20.06
C SER A 372 -4.51 0.81 18.70
N LEU A 373 -5.79 0.60 18.42
CA LEU A 373 -6.42 0.96 17.15
C LEU A 373 -6.97 2.39 17.14
N LEU A 374 -6.91 3.11 18.27
CA LEU A 374 -7.16 4.55 18.36
C LEU A 374 -5.92 5.26 18.91
N PRO A 375 -4.88 5.42 18.09
CA PRO A 375 -3.67 6.12 18.52
C PRO A 375 -3.98 7.60 18.77
N GLY A 376 -3.96 8.02 20.03
CA GLY A 376 -4.40 9.35 20.43
C GLY A 376 -4.19 9.66 21.91
N VAL A 377 -4.18 10.96 22.25
CA VAL A 377 -4.06 11.41 23.65
C VAL A 377 -5.41 11.25 24.33
N ARG A 378 -5.45 10.46 25.39
CA ARG A 378 -6.69 10.21 26.10
C ARG A 378 -6.91 11.24 27.21
N PRO A 379 -8.01 12.00 27.15
CA PRO A 379 -8.39 12.83 28.28
C PRO A 379 -8.82 11.92 29.45
N ARG A 380 -8.53 12.35 30.69
CA ARG A 380 -8.97 11.64 31.90
C ARG A 380 -10.49 11.46 31.97
N GLN A 381 -11.22 12.42 31.42
CA GLN A 381 -12.67 12.39 31.30
C GLN A 381 -13.04 12.52 29.82
N TYR A 382 -13.89 11.63 29.35
CA TYR A 382 -14.39 11.69 27.98
C TYR A 382 -15.29 12.90 27.79
N LYS A 383 -15.02 13.71 26.74
CA LYS A 383 -15.88 14.80 26.29
C LYS A 383 -16.56 14.41 24.98
N ARG A 384 -17.88 14.58 24.89
CA ARG A 384 -18.64 14.26 23.67
C ARG A 384 -18.17 15.09 22.49
N LEU A 385 -18.19 14.52 21.28
CA LEU A 385 -17.60 15.11 20.08
C LEU A 385 -18.08 16.55 19.81
N LEU A 386 -19.39 16.78 19.90
CA LEU A 386 -19.99 18.08 19.60
C LEU A 386 -19.67 19.17 20.63
N GLU A 387 -19.12 18.80 21.79
CA GLU A 387 -18.69 19.75 22.82
C GLU A 387 -17.18 20.08 22.70
N ARG A 388 -16.46 19.43 21.79
CA ARG A 388 -15.01 19.61 21.64
C ARG A 388 -14.68 20.86 20.83
N PRO A 389 -13.45 21.39 20.99
CA PRO A 389 -12.93 22.38 20.05
C PRO A 389 -13.04 21.86 18.61
N CYS A 390 -13.46 22.75 17.72
CA CYS A 390 -13.58 22.44 16.30
C CYS A 390 -12.41 23.05 15.52
N CYS A 391 -12.11 22.45 14.37
CA CYS A 391 -11.24 23.04 13.38
C CYS A 391 -11.88 24.28 12.71
N GLU A 392 -11.04 25.05 12.00
CA GLU A 392 -11.51 26.04 11.01
C GLU A 392 -12.49 25.39 10.02
N SER A 393 -13.48 26.16 9.58
CA SER A 393 -14.45 25.74 8.58
C SER A 393 -13.78 25.52 7.21
N LEU A 394 -14.50 24.89 6.29
CA LEU A 394 -13.99 24.69 4.93
C LEU A 394 -13.73 26.04 4.24
N GLU A 395 -14.66 26.98 4.39
CA GLU A 395 -14.63 28.30 3.78
C GLU A 395 -13.45 29.11 4.30
N GLU A 396 -13.21 29.09 5.62
CA GLU A 396 -12.04 29.71 6.26
C GLU A 396 -10.73 29.15 5.70
N ARG A 397 -10.65 27.82 5.53
CA ARG A 397 -9.47 27.16 4.95
C ARG A 397 -9.26 27.52 3.47
N ILE A 398 -10.33 27.56 2.67
CA ILE A 398 -10.25 27.96 1.26
C ILE A 398 -9.72 29.38 1.13
N ASP A 399 -10.23 30.31 1.93
CA ASP A 399 -9.78 31.70 1.92
C ASP A 399 -8.30 31.82 2.33
N HIS A 400 -7.88 31.12 3.40
CA HIS A 400 -6.47 31.05 3.81
C HIS A 400 -5.56 30.59 2.65
N TYR A 401 -5.85 29.45 2.03
CA TYR A 401 -5.01 28.92 0.95
C TYR A 401 -5.03 29.79 -0.31
N SER A 402 -6.17 30.42 -0.63
CA SER A 402 -6.29 31.36 -1.74
C SER A 402 -5.41 32.60 -1.53
N LYS A 403 -5.41 33.18 -0.33
CA LYS A 403 -4.52 34.29 0.05
C LYS A 403 -3.05 33.88 -0.04
N LYS A 404 -2.70 32.70 0.46
CA LYS A 404 -1.32 32.18 0.41
C LYS A 404 -0.83 31.93 -1.02
N GLN A 405 -1.68 31.48 -1.93
CA GLN A 405 -1.31 31.33 -3.34
C GLN A 405 -1.11 32.68 -4.04
N LYS A 406 -1.93 33.69 -3.74
CA LYS A 406 -1.75 35.05 -4.26
C LYS A 406 -0.40 35.64 -3.83
N ASN A 407 -0.05 35.52 -2.55
CA ASN A 407 1.21 36.04 -2.00
C ASN A 407 2.47 35.31 -2.50
N LYS A 408 2.35 34.14 -3.14
CA LYS A 408 3.48 33.46 -3.79
C LYS A 408 3.67 33.87 -5.26
N ARG A 409 2.68 34.55 -5.86
CA ARG A 409 2.67 34.96 -7.27
C ARG A 409 3.00 36.43 -7.47
N SER A 410 2.77 37.26 -6.45
CA SER A 410 3.36 38.59 -6.24
C SER A 410 4.73 38.45 -5.58
#